data_AF-A0A8X6K3P1-F1
#
_entry.id   AF-A0A8X6K3P1-F1
#
_cell.length_a   1.000
_cell.length_b   1.000
_cell.length_c   1.000
_cell.angle_alpha   90.00
_cell.angle_beta   90.00
_cell.angle_gamma   90.00
#
_symmetry.space_group_name_H-M   'P 1'
#
loop_
_entity.id
_entity.type
_entity.pdbx_description
1 polymer ?
#
loop_
_entity_poly.entity_id
_entity_poly.type
_entity_poly.pdbx_seq_one_letter_code
_entity_poly.pdbx_strand_id
1 'polypeptide(L)' 'GSALFWHNVKSNGLGDILTLHGACPVVTGSKWVTNVWFHERGQEFRLKCGLYPESALKLTHNFRNS' A
#
# COMPACT_ATOMS: atom_id res chain seq x y z
N GLY A 1 9.41 -18.92 -3.32
CA GLY A 1 9.04 -18.03 -2.20
C GLY A 1 7.86 -17.19 -2.61
N SER A 2 7.16 -16.59 -1.65
CA SER A 2 6.04 -15.68 -1.90
C SER A 2 6.44 -14.27 -1.49
N ALA A 3 5.86 -13.26 -2.12
CA ALA A 3 6.08 -11.86 -1.80
C ALA A 3 4.74 -11.13 -1.63
N LEU A 4 4.72 -10.15 -0.73
CA LEU A 4 3.62 -9.21 -0.56
C LEU A 4 4.17 -7.81 -0.82
N PHE A 5 3.45 -7.03 -1.60
CA PHE A 5 3.80 -5.66 -1.94
C PHE A 5 2.57 -4.77 -1.75
N TRP A 6 2.79 -3.57 -1.20
CA TRP A 6 1.76 -2.57 -0.97
C TRP A 6 2.39 -1.17 -0.96
N HIS A 7 1.55 -0.13 -1.06
CA HIS A 7 1.96 1.27 -0.96
C HIS A 7 1.59 1.83 0.40
N ASN A 8 2.56 2.40 1.13
CA ASN A 8 2.29 3.09 2.41
C ASN A 8 1.80 4.53 2.23
N VAL A 9 1.89 5.07 1.00
CA VAL A 9 1.47 6.42 0.64
C VAL A 9 0.47 6.36 -0.49
N LYS A 10 -0.46 7.30 -0.47
CA LYS A 10 -1.42 7.56 -1.55
C LYS A 10 -0.71 8.19 -2.74
N SER A 11 -1.37 8.27 -3.89
CA SER A 11 -0.81 8.91 -5.09
C SER A 11 -0.47 10.39 -4.91
N ASN A 12 -1.04 11.06 -3.90
CA ASN A 12 -0.70 12.43 -3.53
C ASN A 12 0.48 12.54 -2.54
N GLY A 13 1.15 11.43 -2.20
CA GLY A 13 2.29 11.38 -1.27
C GLY A 13 1.91 11.34 0.21
N LEU A 14 0.64 11.48 0.57
CA LEU A 14 0.21 11.39 1.97
C LEU A 14 0.21 9.93 2.45
N GLY A 15 0.64 9.70 3.68
CA GLY A 15 0.59 8.38 4.32
C GLY A 15 -0.83 7.80 4.35
N ASP A 16 -0.94 6.50 4.12
CA ASP A 16 -2.18 5.75 4.21
C ASP A 16 -2.28 5.00 5.54
N ILE A 17 -3.20 5.44 6.40
CA ILE A 17 -3.43 4.81 7.70
C ILE A 17 -3.95 3.37 7.59
N LEU A 18 -4.57 3.01 6.46
CA LEU A 18 -5.13 1.69 6.24
C LEU A 18 -4.05 0.63 5.96
N THR A 19 -2.81 1.04 5.69
CA THR A 19 -1.69 0.13 5.46
C THR A 19 -0.85 -0.14 6.71
N LEU A 20 -1.31 0.28 7.89
CA LEU A 20 -0.70 -0.12 9.16
C LEU A 20 -0.76 -1.64 9.28
N HIS A 21 0.40 -2.28 9.47
CA HIS A 21 0.51 -3.73 9.51
C HIS A 21 1.52 -4.18 10.57
N GLY A 22 1.44 -5.47 10.89
CA GLY A 22 2.38 -6.15 11.77
C GLY A 22 2.46 -7.64 11.42
N ALA A 23 3.15 -8.40 12.24
CA ALA A 23 3.19 -9.85 12.14
C ALA A 23 2.62 -10.48 13.41
N CYS A 24 1.74 -11.47 13.25
CA CYS A 24 1.29 -12.29 14.37
C CYS A 24 2.45 -13.17 14.90
N PRO A 25 2.43 -13.55 16.19
CA PRO A 25 3.38 -14.48 16.77
C PRO A 25 3.42 -15.83 16.02
N VAL A 26 4.60 -16.44 15.95
CA VAL A 26 4.76 -17.81 15.43
C VAL A 26 4.50 -18.79 16.57
N VAL A 27 3.46 -19.60 16.46
CA VAL A 27 3.08 -20.59 17.48
C VAL A 27 3.97 -21.83 17.44
N THR A 28 4.50 -22.19 16.26
CA THR A 28 5.41 -23.33 16.08
C THR A 28 6.39 -23.09 14.93
N GLY A 29 7.64 -23.54 15.09
CA GLY A 29 8.71 -23.36 14.11
C GLY A 29 9.28 -21.94 14.05
N SER A 30 9.80 -21.56 12.88
CA SER A 30 10.47 -20.27 12.66
C SER A 30 9.99 -19.59 11.37
N LYS A 31 9.84 -18.26 11.40
CA LYS A 31 9.49 -17.43 10.24
C LYS A 31 10.65 -16.49 9.89
N TRP A 32 11.10 -16.52 8.64
CA TRP A 32 12.14 -15.64 8.11
C TRP A 32 11.54 -14.74 7.02
N VAL A 33 11.79 -13.44 7.10
CA VAL A 33 11.26 -12.43 6.17
C VAL A 33 12.34 -11.40 5.86
N THR A 34 12.36 -10.92 4.63
CA THR A 34 13.20 -9.79 4.21
C THR A 34 12.30 -8.64 3.78
N ASN A 35 12.52 -7.46 4.34
CA ASN A 35 11.81 -6.25 3.98
C ASN A 35 12.66 -5.39 3.04
N VAL A 36 12.03 -4.88 1.99
CA VAL A 36 12.63 -3.89 1.08
C VAL A 36 11.73 -2.66 1.09
N TRP A 37 12.32 -1.49 1.34
CA TRP A 37 11.60 -0.23 1.40
C TRP A 37 11.94 0.63 0.18
N PHE A 38 10.90 0.95 -0.59
CA PHE A 38 10.99 1.86 -1.71
C PHE A 38 10.56 3.25 -1.26
N HIS A 39 11.38 4.26 -1.56
CA HIS A 39 11.08 5.65 -1.25
C HIS A 39 10.34 6.30 -2.42
N GLU A 40 9.52 7.31 -2.11
CA GLU A 40 8.74 8.06 -3.11
C GLU A 40 9.62 8.82 -4.12
N ARG A 41 10.79 9.29 -3.68
CA ARG A 41 11.72 10.06 -4.52
C ARG A 41 12.30 9.16 -5.63
N GLY A 42 12.21 9.62 -6.88
CA GLY A 42 12.64 8.86 -8.06
C GLY A 42 11.52 7.95 -8.62
N GLN A 43 10.32 7.99 -8.05
CA GLN A 43 9.15 7.26 -8.55
C GLN A 43 8.15 8.14 -9.30
N GLU A 44 8.42 9.43 -9.49
CA GLU A 44 7.51 10.42 -10.08
C GLU A 44 6.93 10.02 -11.46
N PHE A 45 7.67 9.24 -12.24
CA PHE A 45 7.22 8.75 -13.56
C PHE A 45 6.56 7.36 -13.52
N ARG A 46 6.78 6.60 -12.44
CA ARG A 46 6.26 5.23 -12.25
C ARG A 46 4.97 5.23 -11.42
N LEU A 47 4.88 6.14 -10.45
CA LEU A 47 3.74 6.32 -9.55
C LEU A 47 3.23 7.76 -9.66
N LYS A 48 2.48 8.03 -10.74
CA LYS A 48 1.98 9.38 -11.04
C LYS A 48 0.99 9.85 -9.98
N CYS A 49 1.06 11.13 -9.64
CA CYS A 49 0.03 11.75 -8.82
C CYS A 49 -1.32 11.77 -9.54
N GLY A 50 -2.39 11.68 -8.75
CA GLY A 50 -3.73 11.83 -9.29
C GLY A 50 -4.03 13.28 -9.64
N LEU A 51 -4.94 13.49 -10.61
CA LEU A 51 -5.40 14.82 -11.00
C LEU A 51 -6.20 15.53 -9.88
N TYR A 52 -6.67 14.78 -8.88
CA TYR A 52 -7.45 15.29 -7.76
C TYR A 52 -6.84 14.80 -6.45
N PRO A 53 -6.81 15.64 -5.40
CA PRO A 53 -6.18 15.31 -4.11
C PRO A 53 -6.86 14.12 -3.40
N GLU A 54 -8.12 13.82 -3.74
CA GLU A 54 -8.91 12.72 -3.16
C GLU A 54 -8.85 11.42 -4.00
N SER A 55 -8.10 11.37 -5.10
CA SER A 55 -8.16 10.25 -6.06
C SER A 55 -7.70 8.89 -5.49
N ALA A 56 -7.26 8.84 -4.24
CA ALA A 56 -7.06 7.58 -3.51
C ALA A 56 -8.37 6.91 -3.06
N LEU A 57 -9.53 7.58 -3.18
CA LEU A 57 -10.84 7.06 -2.76
C LEU A 57 -11.85 6.95 -3.92
N LYS A 58 -11.43 6.54 -5.13
CA LYS A 58 -12.35 6.25 -6.24
C LYS A 58 -12.18 4.85 -6.85
N LEU A 59 -12.18 3.82 -6.01
CA LEU A 59 -12.43 2.44 -6.48
C LEU A 59 -13.43 1.61 -5.64
N THR A 60 -14.11 2.16 -4.63
CA THR A 60 -15.00 1.33 -3.77
C THR A 60 -16.44 1.82 -3.54
N HIS A 61 -16.95 2.84 -4.23
CA HIS A 61 -18.37 3.21 -4.13
C HIS A 61 -19.15 3.12 -5.45
N ASN A 62 -19.00 2.00 -6.16
CA ASN A 62 -19.95 1.56 -7.20
C ASN A 62 -20.64 0.23 -6.82
N PHE A 63 -20.88 -0.02 -5.53
CA PHE A 63 -22.02 -0.85 -5.11
C PHE A 63 -23.25 0.07 -4.98
N ARG A 64 -23.81 0.48 -6.12
CA ARG A 64 -25.21 0.86 -6.22
C ARG A 64 -25.91 -0.25 -6.97
N ASN A 65 -26.92 -0.83 -6.33
CA ASN A 65 -27.87 -1.85 -6.80
C ASN A 65 -27.98 -2.00 -8.32
N SER A 66 -27.71 -3.23 -8.77
CA SER A 66 -28.51 -3.96 -9.76
C SER A 66 -28.72 -5.37 -9.24
#